data_AF-A0A9D6LBL8-F1
#
_entry.id   AF-A0A9D6LBL8-F1
#
_cell.length_a   1.000
_cell.length_b   1.000
_cell.length_c   1.000
_cell.angle_alpha   90.00
_cell.angle_beta   90.00
_cell.angle_gamma   90.00
#
_symmetry.space_group_name_H-M   'P 1'
#
loop_
_entity.id
_entity.type
_entity.pdbx_description
1 polymer ?
#
loop_
_entity_poly.entity_id
_entity_poly.type
_entity_poly.pdbx_seq_one_letter_code
_entity_poly.pdbx_strand_id
1 'polypeptide(L)'
;MQGLEPVPGQVLTPLPAAAAETPAPKPPIEVRPTPTVELLEPARPQPVPGQVPVALAEKKTIVSGILWENAGFWAHLDSFLKVQNSPHTQRAYQKDLEEFLVFLKTTGKPMNVHTLVEYRDQLKTRPSERTGQPLSHVSINRKIATLRSFLNWLVLNGVIPNNPAKAVHSFRAGRESPTRDIPNDRVKMMLDHAEHLGRHKIAGRLHHAILMVLFHLGLRRAELVGLRTSDFFEQDGARCIRVRGKGDKERVLPLPGRVAQAIDAYLS
;
A
#
# COMPACT_ATOMS: atom_id res chain seq x y z
N MET A 1 -41.72 -28.89 68.25
CA MET A 1 -40.45 -29.65 68.38
C MET A 1 -40.70 -31.06 67.88
N GLN A 2 -39.70 -31.67 67.23
CA GLN A 2 -39.72 -32.83 66.30
C GLN A 2 -39.65 -32.31 64.85
N GLY A 3 -38.53 -32.31 64.14
CA GLY A 3 -37.42 -33.28 64.14
C GLY A 3 -37.54 -34.10 62.84
N LEU A 4 -37.25 -33.50 61.70
CA LEU A 4 -37.24 -34.17 60.39
C LEU A 4 -35.78 -34.36 59.96
N GLU A 5 -35.32 -35.60 60.18
CA GLU A 5 -34.06 -36.15 59.71
C GLU A 5 -34.03 -36.28 58.17
N PRO A 6 -32.85 -36.20 57.53
CA PRO A 6 -32.70 -36.24 56.08
C PRO A 6 -32.76 -37.66 55.51
N VAL A 7 -33.50 -37.83 54.41
CA VAL A 7 -33.62 -39.08 53.63
C VAL A 7 -32.38 -39.25 52.73
N PRO A 8 -31.78 -40.46 52.65
CA PRO A 8 -30.49 -40.70 52.01
C PRO A 8 -30.54 -40.75 50.47
N GLY A 9 -29.38 -40.45 49.88
CA GLY A 9 -29.16 -40.22 48.46
C GLY A 9 -29.58 -41.36 47.52
N GLN A 10 -30.28 -40.96 46.45
CA GLN A 10 -30.44 -41.80 45.26
C GLN A 10 -29.21 -41.63 44.36
N VAL A 11 -28.51 -42.74 44.15
CA VAL A 11 -27.47 -42.90 43.14
C VAL A 11 -28.14 -42.91 41.77
N LEU A 12 -27.97 -41.83 41.00
CA LEU A 12 -28.31 -41.81 39.57
C LEU A 12 -27.31 -42.68 38.81
N THR A 13 -27.78 -43.81 38.31
CA THR A 13 -27.09 -44.67 37.34
C THR A 13 -26.87 -43.90 36.03
N PRO A 14 -25.68 -44.00 35.40
CA PRO A 14 -25.44 -43.35 34.12
C PRO A 14 -26.20 -44.06 32.98
N LEU A 15 -26.82 -43.25 32.13
CA LEU A 15 -27.46 -43.64 30.86
C LEU A 15 -26.43 -44.35 29.94
N PRO A 16 -26.80 -45.39 29.18
CA PRO A 16 -25.87 -46.04 28.25
C PRO A 16 -25.41 -45.07 27.16
N ALA A 17 -24.12 -45.12 26.85
CA ALA A 17 -23.50 -44.35 25.78
C ALA A 17 -24.13 -44.71 24.43
N ALA A 18 -24.74 -43.72 23.77
CA ALA A 18 -25.13 -43.84 22.38
C ALA A 18 -23.85 -43.99 21.53
N ALA A 19 -23.74 -45.10 20.80
CA ALA A 19 -22.69 -45.32 19.83
C ALA A 19 -22.75 -44.21 18.77
N ALA A 20 -21.68 -43.43 18.65
CA ALA A 20 -21.50 -42.47 17.58
C ALA A 20 -21.23 -43.23 16.28
N GLU A 21 -22.21 -43.28 15.38
CA GLU A 21 -21.95 -43.64 13.98
C GLU A 21 -20.98 -42.60 13.39
N THR A 22 -19.84 -43.10 12.92
CA THR A 22 -18.85 -42.29 12.22
C THR A 22 -19.40 -41.98 10.82
N PRO A 23 -19.56 -40.70 10.42
CA PRO A 23 -20.04 -40.40 9.08
C PRO A 23 -18.99 -40.80 8.05
N ALA A 24 -19.42 -41.51 7.01
CA ALA A 24 -18.58 -41.95 5.90
C ALA A 24 -17.86 -40.75 5.24
N PRO A 25 -16.61 -40.94 4.74
CA PRO A 25 -15.86 -39.88 4.10
C PRO A 25 -16.57 -39.42 2.81
N LYS A 26 -16.75 -38.09 2.68
CA LYS A 26 -17.29 -37.50 1.45
C LYS A 26 -16.36 -37.80 0.25
N PRO A 27 -16.92 -38.10 -0.93
CA PRO A 27 -16.11 -38.33 -2.12
C PRO A 27 -15.32 -37.08 -2.52
N PRO A 28 -14.16 -37.22 -3.17
CA PRO A 28 -13.34 -36.09 -3.61
C PRO A 28 -14.14 -35.19 -4.57
N ILE A 29 -14.10 -33.90 -4.32
CA ILE A 29 -14.65 -32.91 -5.24
C ILE A 29 -13.71 -32.83 -6.45
N GLU A 30 -14.14 -33.34 -7.60
CA GLU A 30 -13.44 -33.10 -8.87
C GLU A 30 -13.51 -31.60 -9.20
N VAL A 31 -12.38 -30.91 -9.02
CA VAL A 31 -12.20 -29.54 -9.50
C VAL A 31 -12.03 -29.60 -11.00
N ARG A 32 -13.09 -29.31 -11.76
CA ARG A 32 -12.96 -29.06 -13.19
C ARG A 32 -12.05 -27.84 -13.39
N PRO A 33 -11.03 -27.91 -14.26
CA PRO A 33 -10.20 -26.74 -14.55
C PRO A 33 -11.06 -25.64 -15.17
N THR A 34 -11.08 -24.48 -14.52
CA THR A 34 -11.64 -23.25 -15.07
C THR A 34 -10.92 -22.93 -16.38
N PRO A 35 -11.62 -22.60 -17.47
CA PRO A 35 -10.95 -22.14 -18.68
C PRO A 35 -10.22 -20.83 -18.35
N THR A 36 -8.88 -20.86 -18.44
CA THR A 36 -8.04 -19.67 -18.44
C THR A 36 -8.39 -18.86 -19.68
N VAL A 37 -9.23 -17.84 -19.53
CA VAL A 37 -9.37 -16.81 -20.56
C VAL A 37 -8.08 -16.01 -20.53
N GLU A 38 -7.21 -16.31 -21.48
CA GLU A 38 -6.00 -15.55 -21.78
C GLU A 38 -6.44 -14.18 -22.33
N LEU A 39 -6.77 -13.26 -21.43
CA LEU A 39 -6.89 -11.85 -21.75
C LEU A 39 -5.50 -11.41 -22.19
N LEU A 40 -5.30 -11.28 -23.51
CA LEU A 40 -4.15 -10.60 -24.11
C LEU A 40 -3.93 -9.29 -23.34
N GLU A 41 -2.89 -9.26 -22.49
CA GLU A 41 -2.43 -8.04 -21.88
C GLU A 41 -2.04 -7.10 -23.03
N PRO A 42 -2.63 -5.89 -23.16
CA PRO A 42 -1.96 -4.87 -23.95
C PRO A 42 -0.59 -4.67 -23.31
N ALA A 43 0.46 -4.91 -24.10
CA ALA A 43 1.84 -4.78 -23.67
C ALA A 43 1.99 -3.48 -22.88
N ARG A 44 2.68 -3.56 -21.73
CA ARG A 44 3.03 -2.37 -20.95
C ARG A 44 3.59 -1.33 -21.91
N PRO A 45 3.19 -0.04 -21.81
CA PRO A 45 4.00 1.00 -22.40
C PRO A 45 5.36 0.93 -21.69
N GLN A 46 6.32 0.28 -22.35
CA GLN A 46 7.73 0.54 -22.15
C GLN A 46 7.88 2.06 -22.29
N PRO A 47 8.62 2.74 -21.41
CA PRO A 47 8.90 4.16 -21.63
C PRO A 47 9.49 4.29 -23.03
N VAL A 48 8.71 4.86 -23.95
CA VAL A 48 9.14 5.06 -25.33
C VAL A 48 10.32 6.02 -25.25
N PRO A 49 11.54 5.61 -25.62
CA PRO A 49 12.64 6.54 -25.67
C PRO A 49 12.30 7.58 -26.74
N GLY A 50 12.08 8.83 -26.35
CA GLY A 50 12.05 9.94 -27.32
C GLY A 50 10.88 10.91 -27.29
N GLN A 51 9.96 10.90 -26.33
CA GLN A 51 8.97 11.98 -26.23
C GLN A 51 8.83 12.53 -24.81
N VAL A 52 9.84 13.28 -24.40
CA VAL A 52 9.66 14.38 -23.45
C VAL A 52 9.88 15.66 -24.27
N PRO A 53 8.88 16.55 -24.41
CA PRO A 53 9.12 17.86 -24.99
C PRO A 53 9.79 18.72 -23.91
N VAL A 54 11.10 18.56 -23.75
CA VAL A 54 11.94 19.61 -23.19
C VAL A 54 12.80 20.07 -24.34
N ALA A 55 12.52 21.29 -24.81
CA ALA A 55 13.40 22.00 -25.72
C ALA A 55 14.81 21.97 -25.09
N LEU A 56 15.69 21.16 -25.68
CA LEU A 56 17.05 20.95 -25.25
C LEU A 56 17.82 22.24 -25.49
N ALA A 57 17.84 23.10 -24.49
CA ALA A 57 18.92 24.05 -24.31
C ALA A 57 20.22 23.25 -24.25
N GLU A 58 21.10 23.55 -25.20
CA GLU A 58 22.47 23.09 -25.42
C GLU A 58 23.05 22.11 -24.38
N LYS A 59 23.45 20.92 -24.86
CA LYS A 59 24.14 19.88 -24.11
C LYS A 59 25.49 20.38 -23.58
N LYS A 60 25.48 21.08 -22.44
CA LYS A 60 26.68 21.37 -21.67
C LYS A 60 26.89 20.24 -20.67
N THR A 61 27.86 19.36 -20.97
CA THR A 61 28.33 18.36 -20.01
C THR A 61 28.75 19.09 -18.74
N ILE A 62 28.06 18.85 -17.63
CA ILE A 62 28.36 19.51 -16.34
C ILE A 62 29.60 18.84 -15.76
N VAL A 63 30.77 19.28 -16.20
CA VAL A 63 32.08 18.77 -15.75
C VAL A 63 32.85 19.94 -15.14
N SER A 64 32.64 20.19 -13.84
CA SER A 64 33.58 20.84 -12.89
C SER A 64 32.90 21.66 -11.78
N GLY A 65 31.64 22.06 -11.95
CA GLY A 65 30.91 22.86 -10.96
C GLY A 65 30.02 22.05 -10.01
N ILE A 66 29.63 22.67 -8.90
CA ILE A 66 28.57 22.19 -8.04
C ILE A 66 27.27 22.03 -8.87
N LEU A 67 26.80 20.79 -9.05
CA LEU A 67 25.73 20.47 -10.00
C LEU A 67 24.46 21.30 -9.80
N TRP A 68 24.10 21.61 -8.55
CA TRP A 68 22.88 22.34 -8.17
C TRP A 68 23.00 23.86 -8.27
N GLU A 69 24.17 24.40 -8.62
CA GLU A 69 24.36 25.82 -8.95
C GLU A 69 24.11 26.12 -10.42
N ASN A 70 24.00 25.08 -11.26
CA ASN A 70 23.64 25.25 -12.65
C ASN A 70 22.14 25.57 -12.78
N ALA A 71 21.79 26.66 -13.47
CA ALA A 71 20.41 27.05 -13.72
C ALA A 71 19.56 25.92 -14.36
N GLY A 72 20.18 25.08 -15.20
CA GLY A 72 19.50 23.93 -15.83
C GLY A 72 19.13 22.79 -14.87
N PHE A 73 19.76 22.71 -13.70
CA PHE A 73 19.49 21.66 -12.71
C PHE A 73 18.04 21.67 -12.21
N TRP A 74 17.50 22.86 -11.95
CA TRP A 74 16.13 23.00 -11.44
C TRP A 74 15.08 22.61 -12.48
N ALA A 75 15.35 22.86 -13.77
CA ALA A 75 14.50 22.39 -14.87
C ALA A 75 14.50 20.85 -14.97
N HIS A 76 15.65 20.21 -14.75
CA HIS A 76 15.76 18.76 -14.68
C HIS A 76 15.02 18.17 -13.47
N LEU A 77 15.10 18.82 -12.30
CA LEU A 77 14.35 18.42 -11.12
C LEU A 77 12.84 18.50 -11.35
N ASP A 78 12.34 19.60 -11.90
CA ASP A 78 10.93 19.78 -12.23
C ASP A 78 10.45 18.73 -13.25
N SER A 79 11.25 18.51 -14.30
CA SER A 79 10.97 17.47 -15.31
C SER A 79 10.90 16.07 -14.69
N PHE A 80 11.84 15.74 -13.79
CA PHE A 80 11.84 14.46 -13.07
C PHE A 80 10.60 14.28 -12.19
N LEU A 81 10.14 15.34 -11.53
CA LEU A 81 8.94 15.28 -10.69
C LEU A 81 7.69 15.10 -11.55
N LYS A 82 7.58 15.81 -12.69
CA LYS A 82 6.43 15.72 -13.60
C LYS A 82 6.22 14.32 -14.20
N VAL A 83 7.29 13.56 -14.41
CA VAL A 83 7.17 12.19 -14.95
C VAL A 83 6.74 11.14 -13.91
N GLN A 84 6.56 11.51 -12.63
CA GLN A 84 6.13 10.54 -11.61
C GLN A 84 4.61 10.33 -11.61
N ASN A 85 4.19 9.07 -11.59
CA ASN A 85 2.79 8.65 -11.79
C ASN A 85 1.77 9.13 -10.75
N SER A 86 2.19 9.56 -9.55
CA SER A 86 1.26 9.90 -8.47
C SER A 86 1.65 11.21 -7.78
N PRO A 87 0.69 12.11 -7.48
CA PRO A 87 0.94 13.32 -6.70
C PRO A 87 1.59 13.04 -5.34
N HIS A 88 1.28 11.88 -4.74
CA HIS A 88 1.91 11.48 -3.49
C HIS A 88 3.40 11.14 -3.68
N THR A 89 3.74 10.42 -4.76
CA THR A 89 5.14 10.15 -5.10
C THR A 89 5.88 11.43 -5.42
N GLN A 90 5.26 12.34 -6.19
CA GLN A 90 5.83 13.65 -6.52
C GLN A 90 6.19 14.42 -5.25
N ARG A 91 5.23 14.62 -4.33
CA ARG A 91 5.48 15.34 -3.06
C ARG A 91 6.53 14.67 -2.20
N ALA A 92 6.51 13.34 -2.10
CA ALA A 92 7.50 12.60 -1.32
C ALA A 92 8.91 12.74 -1.91
N TYR A 93 9.03 12.63 -3.24
CA TYR A 93 10.31 12.77 -3.94
C TYR A 93 10.83 14.20 -3.87
N GLN A 94 9.95 15.19 -4.06
CA GLN A 94 10.28 16.59 -3.91
C GLN A 94 10.88 16.88 -2.53
N LYS A 95 10.16 16.51 -1.46
CA LYS A 95 10.67 16.72 -0.09
C LYS A 95 12.01 16.02 0.15
N ASP A 96 12.16 14.79 -0.32
CA ASP A 96 13.40 14.02 -0.17
C ASP A 96 14.58 14.67 -0.92
N LEU A 97 14.34 15.20 -2.11
CA LEU A 97 15.36 15.85 -2.94
C LEU A 97 15.73 17.23 -2.39
N GLU A 98 14.76 18.03 -1.97
CA GLU A 98 14.99 19.32 -1.31
C GLU A 98 15.88 19.16 -0.07
N GLU A 99 15.58 18.17 0.77
CA GLU A 99 16.34 17.91 2.00
C GLU A 99 17.78 17.47 1.70
N PHE A 100 18.00 16.70 0.63
CA PHE A 100 19.33 16.35 0.16
C PHE A 100 20.09 17.53 -0.44
N LEU A 101 19.41 18.41 -1.18
CA LEU A 101 20.01 19.62 -1.75
C LEU A 101 20.43 20.60 -0.66
N VAL A 102 19.65 20.72 0.41
CA VAL A 102 20.05 21.49 1.61
C VAL A 102 21.32 20.91 2.21
N PHE A 103 21.39 19.59 2.40
CA PHE A 103 22.61 18.93 2.91
C PHE A 103 23.84 19.21 2.04
N LEU A 104 23.70 19.13 0.72
CA LEU A 104 24.78 19.42 -0.22
C LEU A 104 25.24 20.88 -0.15
N LYS A 105 24.30 21.83 -0.07
CA LYS A 105 24.61 23.26 0.11
C LYS A 105 25.32 23.53 1.44
N THR A 106 24.87 22.92 2.53
CA THR A 106 25.47 23.13 3.86
C THR A 106 26.87 22.55 3.97
N THR A 107 27.13 21.41 3.33
CA THR A 107 28.44 20.75 3.39
C THR A 107 29.43 21.27 2.35
N GLY A 108 28.96 21.83 1.24
CA GLY A 108 29.79 22.25 0.11
C GLY A 108 30.51 21.08 -0.59
N LYS A 109 30.14 19.84 -0.27
CA LYS A 109 30.82 18.63 -0.75
C LYS A 109 30.32 18.24 -2.15
N PRO A 110 31.19 17.74 -3.04
CA PRO A 110 30.78 17.30 -4.37
C PRO A 110 29.82 16.11 -4.31
N MET A 111 28.97 15.97 -5.32
CA MET A 111 28.02 14.85 -5.42
C MET A 111 28.73 13.56 -5.88
N ASN A 112 29.27 12.81 -4.91
CA ASN A 112 29.92 11.52 -5.14
C ASN A 112 29.41 10.45 -4.15
N VAL A 113 29.95 9.23 -4.26
CA VAL A 113 29.55 8.10 -3.42
C VAL A 113 29.78 8.37 -1.93
N HIS A 114 30.91 9.00 -1.56
CA HIS A 114 31.25 9.30 -0.17
C HIS A 114 30.26 10.28 0.45
N THR A 115 29.91 11.35 -0.25
CA THR A 115 28.91 12.34 0.18
C THR A 115 27.54 11.72 0.39
N LEU A 116 27.15 10.76 -0.45
CA LEU A 116 25.87 10.05 -0.31
C LEU A 116 25.86 9.06 0.86
N VAL A 117 26.99 8.40 1.13
CA VAL A 117 27.16 7.53 2.31
C VAL A 117 27.08 8.36 3.59
N GLU A 118 27.75 9.52 3.61
CA GLU A 118 27.67 10.47 4.72
C GLU A 118 26.24 10.98 4.95
N TYR A 119 25.54 11.37 3.89
CA TYR A 119 24.12 11.75 3.97
C TYR A 119 23.27 10.62 4.58
N ARG A 120 23.43 9.39 4.09
CA ARG A 120 22.72 8.21 4.61
C ARG A 120 22.99 8.02 6.11
N ASP A 121 24.23 8.17 6.55
CA ASP A 121 24.61 7.95 7.94
C ASP A 121 24.16 9.11 8.84
N GLN A 122 24.16 10.35 8.34
CA GLN A 122 23.57 11.51 9.04
C GLN A 122 22.05 11.33 9.25
N LEU A 123 21.34 10.73 8.29
CA LEU A 123 19.90 10.47 8.43
C LEU A 123 19.57 9.50 9.59
N LYS A 124 20.54 8.71 10.08
CA LYS A 124 20.33 7.86 11.27
C LYS A 124 20.23 8.65 12.57
N THR A 125 21.01 9.71 12.67
CA THR A 125 21.13 10.49 13.92
C THR A 125 20.24 11.72 13.90
N ARG A 126 19.85 12.20 12.70
CA ARG A 126 18.94 13.33 12.55
C ARG A 126 17.51 12.93 12.96
N PRO A 127 16.89 13.63 13.93
CA PRO A 127 15.49 13.43 14.25
C PRO A 127 14.60 13.89 13.09
N SER A 128 13.56 13.11 12.80
CA SER A 128 12.55 13.48 11.81
C SER A 128 11.74 14.66 12.34
N GLU A 129 11.60 15.71 11.53
CA GLU A 129 10.80 16.91 11.85
C GLU A 129 9.37 16.59 12.31
N ARG A 130 8.80 15.50 11.81
CA ARG A 130 7.42 15.10 12.10
C ARG A 130 7.28 14.36 13.44
N THR A 131 8.32 13.65 13.86
CA THR A 131 8.23 12.69 14.97
C THR A 131 9.17 13.02 16.12
N GLY A 132 10.15 13.90 15.92
CA GLY A 132 11.24 14.16 16.87
C GLY A 132 12.19 12.97 17.09
N GLN A 133 11.91 11.83 16.46
CA GLN A 133 12.63 10.57 16.61
C GLN A 133 13.55 10.30 15.41
N PRO A 134 14.65 9.56 15.58
CA PRO A 134 15.48 9.06 14.49
C PRO A 134 14.66 8.40 13.38
N LEU A 135 15.10 8.56 12.13
CA LEU A 135 14.45 7.93 10.99
C LEU A 135 14.63 6.40 11.04
N SER A 136 13.55 5.67 10.74
CA SER A 136 13.65 4.21 10.55
C SER A 136 14.53 3.87 9.34
N HIS A 137 15.17 2.70 9.34
CA HIS A 137 15.92 2.19 8.19
C HIS A 137 15.08 2.15 6.90
N VAL A 138 13.78 1.87 7.00
CA VAL A 138 12.85 1.87 5.85
C VAL A 138 12.71 3.29 5.28
N SER A 139 12.56 4.29 6.15
CA SER A 139 12.48 5.69 5.76
C SER A 139 13.78 6.17 5.10
N ILE A 140 14.94 5.79 5.64
CA ILE A 140 16.24 6.15 5.07
C ILE A 140 16.42 5.47 3.71
N ASN A 141 16.11 4.17 3.60
CA ASN A 141 16.17 3.46 2.33
C ASN A 141 15.26 4.08 1.27
N ARG A 142 14.07 4.57 1.64
CA ARG A 142 13.18 5.30 0.73
C ARG A 142 13.86 6.57 0.19
N LYS A 143 14.46 7.38 1.07
CA LYS A 143 15.20 8.59 0.67
C LYS A 143 16.33 8.26 -0.30
N ILE A 144 17.15 7.25 0.00
CA ILE A 144 18.22 6.80 -0.89
C ILE A 144 17.67 6.26 -2.22
N ALA A 145 16.51 5.59 -2.23
CA ALA A 145 15.87 5.14 -3.45
C ALA A 145 15.39 6.32 -4.31
N THR A 146 14.86 7.39 -3.70
CA THR A 146 14.52 8.65 -4.40
C THR A 146 15.76 9.22 -5.08
N LEU A 147 16.88 9.36 -4.35
CA LEU A 147 18.14 9.87 -4.92
C LEU A 147 18.62 9.00 -6.07
N ARG A 148 18.59 7.67 -5.91
CA ARG A 148 18.98 6.74 -6.96
C ARG A 148 18.12 6.90 -8.21
N SER A 149 16.82 7.09 -8.07
CA SER A 149 15.89 7.32 -9.18
C SER A 149 16.20 8.63 -9.90
N PHE A 150 16.36 9.73 -9.17
CA PHE A 150 16.67 11.04 -9.73
C PHE A 150 18.02 11.05 -10.45
N LEU A 151 19.09 10.51 -9.83
CA LEU A 151 20.41 10.47 -10.46
C LEU A 151 20.44 9.54 -11.68
N ASN A 152 19.66 8.46 -11.69
CA ASN A 152 19.48 7.66 -12.91
C ASN A 152 18.79 8.47 -14.01
N TRP A 153 17.78 9.26 -13.67
CA TRP A 153 17.11 10.14 -14.62
C TRP A 153 18.09 11.15 -15.23
N LEU A 154 18.98 11.75 -14.42
CA LEU A 154 20.02 12.65 -14.91
C LEU A 154 21.02 11.95 -15.86
N VAL A 155 21.41 10.71 -15.58
CA VAL A 155 22.25 9.90 -16.48
C VAL A 155 21.55 9.64 -17.81
N LEU A 156 20.27 9.25 -17.78
CA LEU A 156 19.48 8.98 -18.99
C LEU A 156 19.30 10.23 -19.86
N ASN A 157 19.31 11.43 -19.25
CA ASN A 157 19.25 12.71 -19.95
C ASN A 157 20.63 13.29 -20.31
N GLY A 158 21.72 12.55 -20.05
CA GLY A 158 23.09 12.96 -20.40
C GLY A 158 23.66 14.10 -19.55
N VAL A 159 23.05 14.41 -18.40
CA VAL A 159 23.48 15.51 -17.52
C VAL A 159 24.71 15.13 -16.70
N ILE A 160 24.76 13.88 -16.24
CA ILE A 160 25.89 13.31 -15.49
C ILE A 160 26.31 11.97 -16.14
N PRO A 161 27.60 11.61 -16.09
CA PRO A 161 28.10 10.42 -16.78
C PRO A 161 27.72 9.10 -16.08
N ASN A 162 27.53 9.12 -14.76
CA ASN A 162 27.19 7.94 -13.97
C ASN A 162 26.35 8.30 -12.73
N ASN A 163 25.73 7.29 -12.12
CA ASN A 163 24.93 7.45 -10.92
C ASN A 163 25.71 6.98 -9.67
N PRO A 164 26.22 7.89 -8.82
CA PRO A 164 26.95 7.52 -7.61
C PRO A 164 26.07 6.83 -6.55
N ALA A 165 24.75 7.03 -6.55
CA ALA A 165 23.85 6.37 -5.59
C ALA A 165 23.66 4.87 -5.86
N LYS A 166 24.16 4.33 -6.98
CA LYS A 166 24.16 2.88 -7.24
C LYS A 166 25.08 2.13 -6.27
N ALA A 167 26.20 2.74 -5.86
CA ALA A 167 27.17 2.12 -4.95
C ALA A 167 26.77 2.25 -3.46
N VAL A 168 25.74 3.03 -3.14
CA VAL A 168 25.30 3.24 -1.75
C VAL A 168 24.45 2.06 -1.28
N HIS A 169 25.00 1.27 -0.37
CA HIS A 169 24.27 0.15 0.24
C HIS A 169 23.08 0.63 1.06
N SER A 170 21.94 -0.01 0.83
CA SER A 170 20.73 0.13 1.64
C SER A 170 20.87 -0.64 2.95
N PHE A 171 20.19 -0.18 4.00
CA PHE A 171 20.03 -0.98 5.21
C PHE A 171 19.26 -2.25 4.89
N ARG A 172 19.60 -3.36 5.55
CA ARG A 172 18.77 -4.55 5.50
C ARG A 172 17.39 -4.18 6.06
N ALA A 173 16.38 -4.25 5.20
CA ALA A 173 15.01 -4.14 5.66
C ALA A 173 14.73 -5.35 6.57
N GLY A 174 14.26 -5.11 7.80
CA GLY A 174 13.63 -6.16 8.58
C GLY A 174 12.48 -6.75 7.75
N ARG A 175 12.37 -8.07 7.71
CA ARG A 175 11.39 -8.77 6.86
C ARG A 175 9.93 -8.55 7.31
N GLU A 176 9.74 -7.96 8.49
CA GLU A 176 8.42 -7.79 9.09
C GLU A 176 8.05 -6.31 9.19
N SER A 177 6.87 -5.99 8.66
CA SER A 177 6.21 -4.73 9.03
C SER A 177 5.89 -4.81 10.52
N PRO A 178 6.19 -3.78 11.34
CA PRO A 178 5.76 -3.73 12.73
C PRO A 178 4.22 -3.63 12.87
N THR A 179 3.49 -3.51 11.76
CA THR A 179 2.02 -3.55 11.75
C THR A 179 1.54 -4.94 12.07
N ARG A 180 1.16 -5.15 13.34
CA ARG A 180 0.48 -6.35 13.79
C ARG A 180 -0.82 -6.55 13.01
N ASP A 181 -1.01 -7.77 12.56
CA ASP A 181 -2.24 -8.32 12.01
C ASP A 181 -3.39 -8.17 13.01
N ILE A 182 -4.60 -7.97 12.48
CA ILE A 182 -5.82 -7.79 13.28
C ILE A 182 -6.46 -9.17 13.44
N PRO A 183 -6.59 -9.68 14.68
CA PRO A 183 -7.24 -10.96 14.95
C PRO A 183 -8.69 -11.00 14.44
N ASN A 184 -9.17 -12.18 14.03
CA ASN A 184 -10.51 -12.36 13.44
C ASN A 184 -11.65 -11.93 14.37
N ASP A 185 -11.52 -12.18 15.68
CA ASP A 185 -12.44 -11.73 16.71
C ASP A 185 -12.55 -10.20 16.75
N ARG A 186 -11.41 -9.50 16.62
CA ARG A 186 -11.37 -8.03 16.59
C ARG A 186 -12.00 -7.47 15.32
N VAL A 187 -11.76 -8.11 14.17
CA VAL A 187 -12.44 -7.75 12.91
C VAL A 187 -13.95 -7.91 13.05
N LYS A 188 -14.41 -9.03 13.61
CA LYS A 188 -15.84 -9.28 13.85
C LYS A 188 -16.44 -8.21 14.76
N MET A 189 -15.80 -7.91 15.90
CA MET A 189 -16.26 -6.86 16.81
C MET A 189 -16.37 -5.48 16.13
N MET A 190 -15.40 -5.13 15.27
CA MET A 190 -15.43 -3.87 14.51
C MET A 190 -16.61 -3.82 13.54
N LEU A 191 -16.89 -4.91 12.82
CA LEU A 191 -18.01 -5.02 11.90
C LEU A 191 -19.35 -4.94 12.65
N ASP A 192 -19.52 -5.74 13.71
CA ASP A 192 -20.74 -5.77 14.53
C ASP A 192 -21.03 -4.38 15.15
N HIS A 193 -19.99 -3.69 15.63
CA HIS A 193 -20.13 -2.35 16.17
C HIS A 193 -20.53 -1.31 15.10
N ALA A 194 -19.90 -1.36 13.92
CA ALA A 194 -20.23 -0.46 12.81
C ALA A 194 -21.66 -0.70 12.29
N GLU A 195 -22.08 -1.96 12.19
CA GLU A 195 -23.45 -2.34 11.84
C GLU A 195 -24.45 -1.76 12.86
N HIS A 196 -24.18 -1.94 14.17
CA HIS A 196 -25.00 -1.38 15.23
C HIS A 196 -25.15 0.13 15.10
N LEU A 197 -24.06 0.87 14.90
CA LEU A 197 -24.11 2.31 14.68
C LEU A 197 -24.88 2.68 13.40
N GLY A 198 -24.77 1.87 12.34
CA GLY A 198 -25.47 2.07 11.08
C GLY A 198 -26.99 1.99 11.18
N ARG A 199 -27.53 1.28 12.17
CA ARG A 199 -28.98 1.25 12.45
C ARG A 199 -29.53 2.60 12.90
N HIS A 200 -28.69 3.49 13.42
CA HIS A 200 -29.11 4.75 14.03
C HIS A 200 -28.57 6.00 13.32
N LYS A 201 -27.47 5.88 12.55
CA LYS A 201 -26.78 7.02 11.94
C LYS A 201 -26.31 6.70 10.51
N ILE A 202 -26.50 7.65 9.59
CA ILE A 202 -25.99 7.57 8.21
C ILE A 202 -24.46 7.38 8.21
N ALA A 203 -23.73 8.11 9.06
CA ALA A 203 -22.28 7.94 9.21
C ALA A 203 -21.91 6.51 9.66
N GLY A 204 -22.75 5.86 10.46
CA GLY A 204 -22.58 4.46 10.84
C GLY A 204 -22.72 3.52 9.64
N ARG A 205 -23.70 3.76 8.75
CA ARG A 205 -23.88 2.97 7.52
C ARG A 205 -22.69 3.13 6.57
N LEU A 206 -22.17 4.35 6.44
CA LEU A 206 -20.93 4.62 5.69
C LEU A 206 -19.76 3.82 6.26
N HIS A 207 -19.51 3.91 7.57
CA HIS A 207 -18.41 3.18 8.20
C HIS A 207 -18.57 1.67 8.06
N HIS A 208 -19.79 1.15 8.21
CA HIS A 208 -20.08 -0.26 8.00
C HIS A 208 -19.78 -0.69 6.55
N ALA A 209 -20.26 0.05 5.55
CA ALA A 209 -19.97 -0.21 4.14
C ALA A 209 -18.46 -0.17 3.84
N ILE A 210 -17.74 0.82 4.39
CA ILE A 210 -16.27 0.93 4.25
C ILE A 210 -15.58 -0.31 4.82
N LEU A 211 -15.91 -0.72 6.04
CA LEU A 211 -15.29 -1.89 6.66
C LEU A 211 -15.63 -3.18 5.92
N MET A 212 -16.86 -3.33 5.46
CA MET A 212 -17.29 -4.47 4.66
C MET A 212 -16.46 -4.59 3.38
N VAL A 213 -16.29 -3.49 2.64
CA VAL A 213 -15.45 -3.44 1.44
C VAL A 213 -13.98 -3.75 1.76
N LEU A 214 -13.39 -3.13 2.80
CA LEU A 214 -12.00 -3.35 3.16
C LEU A 214 -11.71 -4.81 3.54
N PHE A 215 -12.53 -5.40 4.40
CA PHE A 215 -12.27 -6.73 4.93
C PHE A 215 -12.71 -7.86 3.99
N HIS A 216 -13.76 -7.69 3.18
CA HIS A 216 -14.25 -8.76 2.29
C HIS A 216 -13.63 -8.72 0.90
N LEU A 217 -13.23 -7.54 0.40
CA LEU A 217 -12.70 -7.38 -0.95
C LEU A 217 -11.20 -7.03 -0.97
N GLY A 218 -10.61 -6.70 0.18
CA GLY A 218 -9.16 -6.43 0.29
C GLY A 218 -8.71 -5.19 -0.48
N LEU A 219 -9.59 -4.20 -0.66
CA LEU A 219 -9.24 -2.95 -1.34
C LEU A 219 -8.22 -2.17 -0.53
N ARG A 220 -7.28 -1.53 -1.21
CA ARG A 220 -6.41 -0.53 -0.56
C ARG A 220 -7.22 0.72 -0.25
N ARG A 221 -6.86 1.45 0.81
CA ARG A 221 -7.49 2.74 1.17
C ARG A 221 -7.68 3.68 -0.03
N ALA A 222 -6.64 3.84 -0.86
CA ALA A 222 -6.70 4.72 -2.01
C ALA A 222 -7.66 4.22 -3.11
N GLU A 223 -7.77 2.90 -3.27
CA GLU A 223 -8.72 2.28 -4.19
C GLU A 223 -10.16 2.52 -3.71
N LEU A 224 -10.42 2.31 -2.41
CA LEU A 224 -11.73 2.52 -1.79
C LEU A 224 -12.21 3.97 -1.89
N VAL A 225 -11.35 4.94 -1.55
CA VAL A 225 -11.71 6.37 -1.60
C VAL A 225 -11.97 6.85 -3.04
N GLY A 226 -11.42 6.16 -4.04
CA GLY A 226 -11.63 6.46 -5.45
C GLY A 226 -12.92 5.90 -6.05
N LEU A 227 -13.64 5.03 -5.31
CA LEU A 227 -14.87 4.39 -5.79
C LEU A 227 -15.99 5.40 -6.02
N ARG A 228 -16.74 5.18 -7.10
CA ARG A 228 -17.93 5.92 -7.47
C ARG A 228 -19.13 4.98 -7.54
N THR A 229 -20.33 5.52 -7.43
CA THR A 229 -21.57 4.74 -7.63
C THR A 229 -21.61 4.07 -9.02
N SER A 230 -21.01 4.69 -10.03
CA SER A 230 -20.87 4.14 -11.39
C SER A 230 -19.93 2.92 -11.49
N ASP A 231 -19.12 2.65 -10.46
CA ASP A 231 -18.23 1.49 -10.44
C ASP A 231 -18.93 0.21 -9.98
N PHE A 232 -20.17 0.32 -9.49
CA PHE A 232 -21.03 -0.79 -9.11
C PHE A 232 -21.98 -1.11 -10.25
N PHE A 233 -21.97 -2.36 -10.72
CA PHE A 233 -22.78 -2.80 -11.85
C PHE A 233 -23.14 -4.27 -11.72
N GLU A 234 -24.09 -4.72 -12.53
CA GLU A 234 -24.43 -6.13 -12.65
C GLU A 234 -23.87 -6.70 -13.96
N GLN A 235 -23.32 -7.90 -13.87
CA GLN A 235 -22.80 -8.66 -15.00
C GLN A 235 -23.16 -10.13 -14.80
N ASP A 236 -23.78 -10.75 -15.81
CA ASP A 236 -24.16 -12.17 -15.80
C ASP A 236 -25.00 -12.58 -14.57
N GLY A 237 -25.87 -11.68 -14.10
CA GLY A 237 -26.72 -11.89 -12.92
C GLY A 237 -25.99 -11.77 -11.58
N ALA A 238 -24.71 -11.40 -11.57
CA ALA A 238 -23.93 -11.13 -10.37
C ALA A 238 -23.63 -9.63 -10.22
N ARG A 239 -23.66 -9.13 -8.99
CA ARG A 239 -23.19 -7.77 -8.68
C ARG A 239 -21.68 -7.74 -8.66
N CYS A 240 -21.11 -6.71 -9.27
CA CYS A 240 -19.69 -6.52 -9.46
C CYS A 240 -19.27 -5.10 -9.08
N ILE A 241 -17.98 -4.95 -8.80
CA ILE A 241 -17.34 -3.66 -8.54
C ILE A 241 -16.08 -3.52 -9.40
N ARG A 242 -15.95 -2.38 -10.09
CA ARG A 242 -14.73 -2.00 -10.82
C ARG A 242 -13.79 -1.26 -9.88
N VAL A 243 -12.54 -1.71 -9.81
CA VAL A 243 -11.52 -1.11 -8.94
C VAL A 243 -10.33 -0.66 -9.77
N ARG A 244 -9.94 0.62 -9.62
CA ARG A 244 -8.75 1.20 -10.25
C ARG A 244 -7.54 1.12 -9.33
N GLY A 245 -6.55 0.33 -9.70
CA GLY A 245 -5.31 0.10 -8.97
C GLY A 245 -4.17 1.03 -9.38
N LYS A 246 -2.96 0.71 -8.88
CA LYS A 246 -1.74 1.46 -9.21
C LYS A 246 -1.43 1.39 -10.71
N GLY A 247 -1.15 2.54 -11.31
CA GLY A 247 -0.84 2.65 -12.73
C GLY A 247 -2.06 2.56 -13.63
N ASP A 248 -3.22 2.97 -13.10
CA ASP A 248 -4.52 2.99 -13.80
C ASP A 248 -4.99 1.62 -14.30
N LYS A 249 -4.48 0.55 -13.69
CA LYS A 249 -4.91 -0.82 -13.99
C LYS A 249 -6.26 -1.08 -13.34
N GLU A 250 -7.24 -1.47 -14.14
CA GLU A 250 -8.57 -1.83 -13.65
C GLU A 250 -8.69 -3.34 -13.41
N ARG A 251 -9.50 -3.71 -12.41
CA ARG A 251 -9.95 -5.08 -12.18
C ARG A 251 -11.41 -5.09 -11.76
N VAL A 252 -12.14 -6.13 -12.14
CA VAL A 252 -13.52 -6.36 -11.70
C VAL A 252 -13.51 -7.42 -10.61
N LEU A 253 -14.19 -7.15 -9.50
CA LEU A 253 -14.38 -8.09 -8.40
C LEU A 253 -15.86 -8.43 -8.24
N PRO A 254 -16.22 -9.68 -7.94
CA PRO A 254 -17.58 -10.00 -7.52
C PRO A 254 -17.89 -9.30 -6.19
N LEU A 255 -19.13 -8.86 -6.02
CA LEU A 255 -19.60 -8.18 -4.82
C LEU A 255 -20.43 -9.16 -3.98
N PRO A 256 -19.91 -9.69 -2.86
CA PRO A 256 -20.65 -10.60 -2.00
C PRO A 256 -21.93 -9.94 -1.49
N GLY A 257 -23.02 -10.71 -1.36
CA GLY A 257 -24.34 -10.17 -1.01
C GLY A 257 -24.36 -9.33 0.26
N ARG A 258 -23.62 -9.72 1.31
CA ARG A 258 -23.50 -8.92 2.55
C ARG A 258 -22.81 -7.56 2.33
N VAL A 259 -21.82 -7.51 1.44
CA VAL A 259 -21.14 -6.26 1.09
C VAL A 259 -22.08 -5.37 0.28
N ALA A 260 -22.79 -5.95 -0.69
CA ALA A 260 -23.79 -5.23 -1.48
C ALA A 260 -24.89 -4.62 -0.59
N GLN A 261 -25.43 -5.40 0.34
CA GLN A 261 -26.44 -4.92 1.30
C GLN A 261 -25.94 -3.77 2.17
N ALA A 262 -24.69 -3.82 2.64
CA ALA A 262 -24.11 -2.74 3.44
C ALA A 262 -23.97 -1.44 2.62
N ILE A 263 -23.62 -1.56 1.33
CA ILE A 263 -23.51 -0.42 0.42
C ILE A 263 -24.90 0.14 0.10
N ASP A 264 -25.86 -0.72 -0.25
CA ASP A 264 -27.25 -0.33 -0.52
C ASP A 264 -27.86 0.39 0.68
N ALA A 265 -27.63 -0.11 1.90
CA ALA A 265 -28.10 0.53 3.14
C ALA A 265 -27.50 1.93 3.34
N TYR A 266 -26.27 2.17 2.90
CA TYR A 266 -25.65 3.49 2.94
C TYR A 266 -26.20 4.43 1.86
N LEU A 267 -26.50 3.92 0.67
CA LEU A 267 -27.01 4.69 -0.46
C LEU A 267 -28.53 4.98 -0.38
N SER A 268 -29.26 4.28 0.48
CA SER A 268 -30.70 4.45 0.74
C SER A 268 -30.99 5.53 1.79
#